data_AF-A0A3A5T782-F1
#
_entry.id   AF-A0A3A5T782-F1
#
_cell.length_a   1.000
_cell.length_b   1.000
_cell.length_c   1.000
_cell.angle_alpha   90.00
_cell.angle_beta   90.00
_cell.angle_gamma   90.00
#
_symmetry.space_group_name_H-M   'P 1'
#
loop_
_entity.id
_entity.type
_entity.pdbx_description
1 polymer ?
#
loop_
_entity_poly.entity_id
_entity_poly.type
_entity_poly.pdbx_seq_one_letter_code
_entity_poly.pdbx_strand_id
1 'polypeptide(L)' 'MRKNSAKYGISCMGIFGSVTRGEQREGSDVDTCVEIFILKCG' A
#
# COMPACT_ATOMS: atom_id res chain seq x y z
N MET A 1 0.60 1.21 11.51
CA MET A 1 -0.33 1.43 10.38
C MET A 1 -1.51 2.35 10.71
N ARG A 2 -2.32 2.07 11.75
CA ARG A 2 -3.58 2.81 12.04
C ARG A 2 -3.46 4.34 12.19
N LYS A 3 -2.35 4.87 12.73
CA LYS A 3 -2.18 6.33 12.90
C LYS A 3 -2.01 7.09 11.57
N ASN A 4 -1.39 6.45 10.58
CA ASN A 4 -1.06 7.11 9.31
C ASN A 4 -2.14 6.86 8.25
N SER A 5 -2.89 5.76 8.34
CA SER A 5 -3.93 5.45 7.35
C SER A 5 -4.99 6.54 7.28
N ALA A 6 -5.45 7.05 8.42
CA ALA A 6 -6.41 8.17 8.46
C ALA A 6 -5.84 9.48 7.87
N LYS A 7 -4.56 9.77 8.12
CA LYS A 7 -3.89 10.97 7.60
C LYS A 7 -3.86 11.02 6.07
N TYR A 8 -3.70 9.85 5.44
CA TYR A 8 -3.54 9.72 3.99
C TYR A 8 -4.79 9.16 3.30
N GLY A 9 -5.90 8.98 4.02
CA GLY A 9 -7.13 8.41 3.47
C GLY A 9 -6.98 6.97 2.99
N ILE A 10 -6.06 6.19 3.57
CA ILE A 10 -5.82 4.79 3.16
C ILE A 10 -6.88 3.90 3.80
N SER A 11 -7.70 3.25 2.97
CA SER A 11 -8.69 2.24 3.40
C SER A 11 -8.05 0.85 3.51
N CYS A 12 -7.32 0.45 2.47
CA CYS A 12 -6.66 -0.85 2.38
C CYS A 12 -5.25 -0.71 1.79
N MET A 13 -4.35 -1.62 2.15
CA MET A 13 -3.01 -1.71 1.57
C MET A 13 -2.62 -3.17 1.44
N GLY A 14 -2.06 -3.54 0.28
CA GLY A 14 -1.58 -4.89 0.00
C GLY A 14 -0.22 -4.86 -0.68
N ILE A 15 0.62 -5.86 -0.39
CA ILE A 15 1.87 -6.08 -1.12
C ILE A 15 1.56 -6.92 -2.34
N PHE A 16 2.16 -6.60 -3.48
CA PHE A 16 2.12 -7.42 -4.69
C PHE A 16 3.53 -7.51 -5.28
N GLY A 17 3.65 -8.03 -6.50
CA GLY A 17 4.95 -8.07 -7.18
C GLY A 17 5.88 -9.17 -6.66
N SER A 18 7.18 -9.02 -6.92
CA SER A 18 8.20 -10.08 -6.76
C SER A 18 8.23 -10.66 -5.34
N VAL A 19 8.04 -9.81 -4.31
CA VAL A 19 7.99 -10.20 -2.90
C VAL A 19 6.90 -11.23 -2.63
N THR A 20 5.72 -11.09 -3.24
CA THR A 20 4.61 -12.05 -3.05
C THR A 20 4.82 -13.38 -3.75
N ARG A 21 5.68 -13.42 -4.77
CA ARG A 21 6.03 -14.64 -5.51
C ARG A 21 7.32 -15.31 -5.02
N GLY A 22 8.05 -14.69 -4.10
CA GLY A 22 9.35 -15.18 -3.65
C GLY A 22 10.49 -14.95 -4.65
N GLU A 23 10.32 -14.00 -5.58
CA GLU A 23 11.26 -13.69 -6.66
C GLU A 23 12.16 -12.47 -6.35
N GLN A 24 12.02 -11.86 -5.18
CA GLN A 24 12.83 -10.72 -4.77
C GLN A 24 14.31 -11.10 -4.61
N ARG A 25 15.18 -10.18 -4.97
CA ARG A 25 16.64 -10.26 -4.79
C ARG A 25 17.11 -9.18 -3.82
N GLU A 26 18.35 -9.28 -3.36
CA GLU A 26 18.97 -8.19 -2.60
C GLU A 26 18.89 -6.88 -3.38
N GLY A 27 18.45 -5.81 -2.71
CA GLY A 27 18.22 -4.50 -3.31
C GLY A 27 16.93 -4.36 -4.12
N SER A 28 16.02 -5.34 -4.10
CA SER A 28 14.71 -5.19 -4.75
C SER A 28 13.79 -4.24 -4.00
N ASP A 29 12.99 -3.48 -4.75
CA ASP A 29 11.92 -2.64 -4.23
C ASP A 29 10.73 -3.50 -3.71
N VAL A 30 9.79 -2.86 -3.00
CA VAL A 30 8.54 -3.47 -2.52
C VAL A 30 7.34 -2.81 -3.20
N ASP A 31 6.67 -3.56 -4.08
CA ASP A 31 5.46 -3.11 -4.75
C ASP A 31 4.26 -3.13 -3.80
N THR A 32 3.56 -1.99 -3.70
CA THR A 32 2.41 -1.84 -2.79
C THR A 32 1.22 -1.28 -3.54
N CYS A 33 0.06 -1.92 -3.40
CA CYS A 33 -1.23 -1.41 -3.87
C CYS A 33 -1.94 -0.74 -2.69
N VAL A 34 -2.44 0.47 -2.90
CA VAL A 34 -3.09 1.27 -1.87
C VAL A 34 -4.48 1.66 -2.35
N GLU A 35 -5.49 1.26 -1.58
CA GLU A 35 -6.85 1.73 -1.77
C GLU A 35 -7.03 3.01 -0.92
N ILE A 36 -7.54 4.06 -1.55
CA ILE A 36 -7.76 5.36 -0.90
C ILE A 36 -9.24 5.73 -0.90
N PHE A 37 -9.72 6.25 0.23
CA PHE A 37 -11.01 6.92 0.31
C PHE A 37 -10.78 8.43 0.26
N ILE A 38 -11.38 9.09 -0.74
CA ILE A 38 -11.41 10.55 -0.80
C ILE A 38 -12.77 10.98 -0.28
N LEU A 39 -12.79 11.73 0.83
CA LEU A 39 -13.99 12.44 1.24
C LEU A 39 -14.29 13.51 0.19
N LYS A 40 -15.35 13.31 -0.60
CA LYS A 40 -15.88 14.38 -1.43
C LYS A 40 -16.57 15.38 -0.51
N CYS A 41 -16.01 16.57 -0.39
CA CYS A 41 -16.77 17.70 0.14
C CYS A 41 -17.88 18.01 -0.85
N GLY A 42 -19.13 17.86 -0.40
CA GLY A 42 -20.32 18.40 -1.07
C GLY A 42 -20.55 19.84 -0.65
#